data_AF-A0A3A4NNR6-F1
#
_entry.id   AF-A0A3A4NNR6-F1
#
_cell.length_a   1.000
_cell.length_b   1.000
_cell.length_c   1.000
_cell.angle_alpha   90.00
_cell.angle_beta   90.00
_cell.angle_gamma   90.00
#
_symmetry.space_group_name_H-M   'P 1'
#
loop_
_entity.id
_entity.type
_entity.pdbx_description
1 polymer ?
#
loop_
_entity_poly.entity_id
_entity_poly.type
_entity_poly.pdbx_seq_one_letter_code
_entity_poly.pdbx_strand_id
1 'polypeptide(L)' 'MIKVKTFGSQFKIFHITQELTDLDAQVNEFIAKNKVRKVISVSDATTTDTSGATIGIIRVVTYEE' A
#
# COMPACT_ATOMS: atom_id res chain seq x y z
N MET A 1 -20.84 1.78 1.44
CA MET A 1 -20.56 0.48 2.14
C MET A 1 -19.09 0.46 2.55
N ILE A 2 -18.73 -0.09 3.72
CA ILE A 2 -17.32 -0.18 4.13
C ILE A 2 -16.64 -1.36 3.42
N LYS A 3 -15.50 -1.09 2.78
CA LYS A 3 -14.68 -2.06 2.06
C LYS A 3 -13.20 -1.95 2.46
N VAL A 4 -12.44 -2.99 2.15
CA VAL A 4 -11.00 -3.06 2.40
C VAL A 4 -10.30 -3.43 1.10
N LYS A 5 -9.23 -2.72 0.78
CA LYS A 5 -8.33 -3.03 -0.34
C LYS A 5 -6.88 -3.13 0.16
N THR A 6 -6.21 -4.20 -0.24
CA THR A 6 -4.80 -4.44 0.09
C THR A 6 -3.92 -4.22 -1.13
N PHE A 7 -2.75 -3.62 -0.89
CA PHE A 7 -1.68 -3.38 -1.84
C PHE A 7 -0.38 -3.96 -1.28
N GLY A 8 0.53 -4.38 -2.14
CA GLY A 8 1.84 -4.87 -1.74
C GLY A 8 2.91 -4.34 -2.69
N SER A 9 4.08 -4.01 -2.12
CA SER A 9 5.27 -3.64 -2.89
C SER A 9 6.49 -4.36 -2.33
N GLN A 10 7.35 -4.83 -3.22
CA GLN A 10 8.64 -5.44 -2.87
C GLN A 10 9.72 -4.37 -2.89
N PHE A 11 10.62 -4.40 -1.92
CA PHE A 11 11.73 -3.47 -1.87
C PHE A 11 12.93 -4.01 -2.62
N LYS A 12 13.35 -3.26 -3.65
CA LYS A 12 14.64 -3.48 -4.31
C LYS A 12 15.73 -2.67 -3.61
N ILE A 13 16.91 -3.26 -3.49
CA ILE A 13 18.08 -2.62 -2.88
C ILE A 13 18.33 -1.28 -3.59
N PHE A 14 18.52 -0.22 -2.81
CA PHE A 14 18.72 1.17 -3.26
C PHE A 14 17.57 1.84 -4.04
N HIS A 15 16.37 1.22 -4.13
CA HIS A 15 15.23 1.80 -4.85
C HIS A 15 14.00 2.02 -3.96
N ILE A 16 14.13 1.90 -2.64
CA ILE A 16 13.01 1.92 -1.68
C ILE A 16 12.13 3.17 -1.85
N THR A 17 12.72 4.35 -2.03
CA THR A 17 11.96 5.59 -2.24
C THR A 17 11.07 5.54 -3.48
N GLN A 18 11.58 4.96 -4.57
CA GLN A 18 10.79 4.79 -5.80
C GLN A 18 9.66 3.78 -5.57
N GLU A 19 9.95 2.64 -4.94
CA GLU A 19 8.95 1.61 -4.66
C GLU A 19 7.81 2.12 -3.74
N LEU A 20 8.12 3.01 -2.79
CA LEU A 20 7.12 3.67 -1.95
C LEU A 20 6.31 4.72 -2.72
N THR A 21 6.98 5.50 -3.58
CA THR A 21 6.31 6.50 -4.44
C THR A 21 5.34 5.81 -5.41
N ASP A 22 5.74 4.68 -6.00
CA ASP A 22 4.93 3.90 -6.91
C ASP A 22 3.74 3.25 -6.19
N LEU A 23 3.93 2.80 -4.95
CA LEU A 23 2.85 2.29 -4.11
C LEU A 23 1.84 3.40 -3.77
N ASP A 24 2.30 4.61 -3.44
CA ASP A 24 1.44 5.77 -3.22
C ASP A 24 0.64 6.11 -4.49
N ALA A 25 1.29 6.12 -5.65
CA ALA A 25 0.63 6.38 -6.92
C ALA A 25 -0.48 5.34 -7.22
N GLN A 26 -0.21 4.05 -7.00
CA GLN A 26 -1.19 2.98 -7.18
C GLN A 26 -2.42 3.13 -6.27
N VAL A 27 -2.19 3.48 -4.99
CA VAL A 27 -3.28 3.70 -4.04
C VAL A 27 -4.13 4.90 -4.45
N ASN A 28 -3.49 6.01 -4.84
CA ASN A 28 -4.19 7.22 -5.29
C ASN A 28 -4.99 6.97 -6.58
N GLU A 29 -4.41 6.23 -7.53
CA GLU A 29 -5.10 5.83 -8.75
C GLU A 29 -6.34 4.96 -8.45
N PHE A 30 -6.22 4.02 -7.51
CA PHE A 30 -7.35 3.22 -7.04
C PHE A 30 -8.46 4.09 -6.45
N ILE A 31 -8.12 5.01 -5.54
CA ILE A 31 -9.07 5.92 -4.88
C ILE A 31 -9.83 6.74 -5.93
N ALA A 32 -9.11 7.31 -6.90
CA ALA A 32 -9.69 8.13 -7.96
C ALA A 32 -10.58 7.31 -8.91
N LYS A 33 -10.09 6.18 -9.43
CA LYS A 33 -10.83 5.33 -10.40
C LYS A 33 -12.11 4.77 -9.80
N ASN A 34 -12.10 4.38 -8.53
CA ASN A 34 -13.25 3.78 -7.86
C ASN A 34 -14.17 4.82 -7.21
N LYS A 35 -13.88 6.12 -7.35
CA LYS A 35 -14.65 7.22 -6.76
C LYS A 35 -14.90 7.01 -5.26
N VAL A 36 -13.86 6.57 -4.54
CA VAL A 36 -13.93 6.33 -3.11
C VAL A 36 -14.45 7.58 -2.39
N ARG A 37 -15.59 7.45 -1.72
CA ARG A 37 -16.26 8.56 -1.03
C ARG A 37 -15.48 9.05 0.18
N LYS A 38 -14.90 8.12 0.94
CA LYS A 38 -14.12 8.44 2.15
C LYS A 38 -13.10 7.36 2.45
N VAL A 39 -11.84 7.75 2.67
CA VAL A 39 -10.83 6.87 3.28
C VAL A 39 -11.02 6.90 4.79
N ILE A 40 -11.18 5.73 5.40
CA ILE A 40 -11.38 5.57 6.84
C ILE A 40 -10.03 5.37 7.53
N SER A 41 -9.18 4.51 6.97
CA SER A 41 -7.84 4.26 7.49
C SER A 41 -6.89 3.77 6.40
N VAL A 42 -5.60 4.02 6.63
CA VAL A 42 -4.48 3.44 5.89
C VAL A 42 -3.53 2.83 6.91
N SER A 43 -3.11 1.59 6.71
CA SER A 43 -2.20 0.88 7.62
C SER A 43 -1.14 0.13 6.84
N ASP A 44 0.10 0.24 7.30
CA ASP A 44 1.27 -0.34 6.68
C ASP A 44 1.92 -1.38 7.60
N ALA A 45 2.36 -2.48 7.02
CA ALA A 45 3.16 -3.51 7.68
C ALA A 45 4.30 -3.95 6.78
N THR A 46 5.52 -3.95 7.31
CA THR A 46 6.70 -4.47 6.61
C THR A 46 6.72 -5.99 6.62
N THR A 47 7.21 -6.57 5.53
CA THR A 47 7.46 -8.01 5.43
C THR A 47 8.96 -8.27 5.56
N THR A 48 9.31 -9.40 6.18
CA THR A 48 10.70 -9.79 6.42
C THR A 48 11.01 -11.12 5.76
N ASP A 49 12.24 -11.29 5.29
CA ASP A 49 12.73 -12.61 4.88
C ASP A 49 13.19 -13.46 6.08
N THR A 50 13.77 -14.63 5.80
CA THR A 50 14.28 -15.55 6.82
C THR A 50 15.50 -15.03 7.60
N SER A 51 16.15 -13.96 7.11
CA SER A 51 17.25 -13.28 7.82
C SER A 51 16.76 -12.17 8.75
N GLY A 52 15.46 -11.83 8.68
CA GLY A 52 14.89 -10.69 9.38
C GLY A 52 15.06 -9.37 8.63
N ALA A 53 15.58 -9.39 7.40
CA ALA A 53 15.69 -8.20 6.57
C ALA A 53 14.32 -7.80 6.03
N THR A 54 14.01 -6.50 6.05
CA THR A 54 12.78 -5.96 5.46
C THR A 54 12.85 -6.04 3.93
N ILE A 55 11.94 -6.78 3.31
CA ILE A 55 11.93 -7.06 1.86
C ILE A 55 10.74 -6.46 1.12
N GLY A 56 9.82 -5.82 1.83
CA GLY A 56 8.64 -5.23 1.22
C GLY A 56 7.67 -4.68 2.24
N ILE A 57 6.55 -4.18 1.74
CA ILE A 57 5.50 -3.54 2.53
C ILE A 57 4.12 -3.97 2.01
N ILE A 58 3.21 -4.18 2.94
CA ILE A 58 1.79 -4.38 2.68
C ILE A 58 1.06 -3.15 3.20
N ARG A 59 0.25 -2.53 2.33
CA ARG A 59 -0.62 -1.41 2.67
C ARG A 59 -2.08 -1.82 2.59
N VAL A 60 -2.84 -1.54 3.63
CA VAL A 60 -4.28 -1.80 3.68
C VAL A 60 -5.04 -0.49 3.76
N VAL A 61 -6.00 -0.30 2.87
CA VAL A 61 -6.89 0.86 2.83
C VAL A 61 -8.30 0.41 3.17
N THR A 62 -8.83 0.91 4.29
CA THR A 62 -10.26 0.78 4.63
C THR A 62 -10.98 2.01 4.13
N TYR A 63 -12.04 1.83 3.36
CA TYR A 63 -12.72 2.94 2.68
C TYR A 63 -14.23 2.72 2.59
N GLU A 64 -14.92 3.81 2.32
CA GLU A 64 -16.33 3.80 1.99
C GLU A 64 -16.53 4.16 0.51
N GLU A 65 -17.28 3.31 -0.20
CA GLU A 65 -17.81 3.62 -1.54
C GLU A 65 -18.89 4.69 -1.52
#